data_AF-A0A022GN16-F1
#
_entry.id   AF-A0A022GN16-F1
#
_cell.length_a   1.000
_cell.length_b   1.000
_cell.length_c   1.000
_cell.angle_alpha   90.00
_cell.angle_beta   90.00
_cell.angle_gamma   90.00
#
_symmetry.space_group_name_H-M   'P 1'
#
loop_
_entity.id
_entity.type
_entity.pdbx_description
1 polymer ?
#
loop_
_entity_poly.entity_id
_entity_poly.type
_entity_poly.pdbx_seq_one_letter_code
_entity_poly.pdbx_strand_id
1 'polypeptide(L)'
;MKRFLLGIQRLTVGAGCVVALLLGIFLLFIDRVAAGSACLSASVVLFFLTNIEMFESFKGPGGVEARLRDLTKQVTETAELTQRLKGLVVSNAELSATLLTRSGYMADPLPREELLRRMCAVEAQLTAAGISRSDTLKVMADWHDGVVLQLLSPAYRAVYDCIKQRQQWMSQQWDNLKKPIEQSNPEYVRLLALREADTRGHEDFRNAYENGDHHARVALIKRVVSYLTADKLGRSFPDTAGIDESLKHAEYYLANRTFISEVHWINQQP
;
A
#
# COMPACT_ATOMS: atom_id res chain seq x y z
N MET A 1 6.22 50.36 6.46
CA MET A 1 6.34 49.51 7.67
C MET A 1 5.66 48.13 7.51
N LYS A 2 4.35 48.04 7.23
CA LYS A 2 3.65 46.74 7.02
C LYS A 2 4.30 45.79 6.00
N ARG A 3 4.76 46.30 4.84
CA ARG A 3 5.42 45.48 3.81
C ARG A 3 6.78 44.88 4.25
N PHE A 4 7.48 45.54 5.17
CA PHE A 4 8.77 45.07 5.68
C PHE A 4 8.59 43.99 6.75
N LEU A 5 7.59 44.16 7.62
CA LEU A 5 7.16 43.14 8.60
C LEU A 5 6.65 41.86 7.91
N LEU A 6 5.87 41.99 6.84
CA LEU A 6 5.41 40.85 6.02
C LEU A 6 6.57 40.11 5.34
N GLY A 7 7.61 40.83 4.90
CA GLY A 7 8.81 40.22 4.32
C GLY A 7 9.59 39.38 5.34
N ILE A 8 9.75 39.88 6.56
CA ILE A 8 10.42 39.16 7.66
C ILE A 8 9.61 37.94 8.08
N GLN A 9 8.29 38.06 8.20
CA GLN A 9 7.39 36.95 8.56
C GLN A 9 7.43 35.81 7.53
N ARG A 10 7.55 36.13 6.23
CA ARG A 10 7.70 35.11 5.18
C ARG A 10 9.04 34.39 5.24
N LEU A 11 10.11 35.12 5.57
CA LEU A 11 11.44 34.56 5.67
C LEU A 11 11.57 33.64 6.89
N THR A 12 10.92 33.98 8.02
CA THR A 12 10.90 33.12 9.22
C THR A 12 10.05 31.88 9.03
N VAL A 13 8.86 31.98 8.43
CA VAL A 13 8.00 30.82 8.13
C VAL A 13 8.62 29.94 7.05
N GLY A 14 9.23 30.52 6.02
CA GLY A 14 9.96 29.78 4.99
C GLY A 14 11.18 29.05 5.53
N ALA A 15 11.96 29.67 6.42
CA ALA A 15 13.05 28.99 7.13
C ALA A 15 12.50 27.85 8.00
N GLY A 16 11.38 28.07 8.68
CA GLY A 16 10.67 27.04 9.46
C GLY A 16 10.25 25.82 8.62
N CYS A 17 9.75 26.04 7.40
CA CYS A 17 9.44 24.96 6.44
C CYS A 17 10.67 24.11 6.13
N VAL A 18 11.77 24.75 5.75
CA VAL A 18 13.00 24.06 5.36
C VAL A 18 13.55 23.26 6.54
N VAL A 19 13.56 23.87 7.73
CA VAL A 19 13.99 23.18 8.96
C VAL A 19 13.08 21.99 9.26
N ALA A 20 11.76 22.16 9.26
CA ALA A 20 10.83 21.06 9.53
C ALA A 20 10.94 19.94 8.47
N LEU A 21 11.23 20.29 7.22
CA LEU A 21 11.37 19.32 6.12
C LEU A 21 12.65 18.51 6.29
N LEU A 22 13.78 19.20 6.55
CA LEU A 22 15.05 18.55 6.84
C LEU A 22 14.99 17.71 8.12
N LEU A 23 14.29 18.20 9.15
CA LEU A 23 14.07 17.46 10.41
C LEU A 23 13.19 16.23 10.18
N GLY A 24 12.16 16.34 9.35
CA GLY A 24 11.29 15.23 8.97
C GLY A 24 12.04 14.13 8.22
N ILE A 25 12.88 14.52 7.25
CA ILE A 25 13.78 13.60 6.53
C ILE A 25 14.77 12.97 7.52
N PHE A 26 15.39 13.75 8.39
CA PHE A 26 16.33 13.24 9.39
C PHE A 26 15.68 12.27 10.38
N LEU A 27 14.47 12.56 10.85
CA LEU A 27 13.72 11.67 11.74
C LEU A 27 13.30 10.38 11.06
N LEU A 28 13.04 10.40 9.75
CA LEU A 28 12.84 9.19 8.95
C LEU A 28 14.12 8.35 8.86
N PHE A 29 15.29 8.98 8.79
CA PHE A 29 16.59 8.29 8.78
C PHE A 29 16.98 7.64 10.11
N ILE A 30 16.34 8.01 11.23
CA ILE A 30 16.63 7.48 12.57
C ILE A 30 15.42 6.71 13.13
N ASP A 31 14.60 6.14 12.23
CA ASP A 31 13.43 5.30 12.54
C ASP A 31 12.36 5.93 13.44
N ARG A 32 12.32 7.26 13.52
CA ARG A 32 11.25 8.01 14.21
C ARG A 32 10.15 8.38 13.22
N VAL A 33 9.57 7.38 12.56
CA VAL A 33 8.61 7.52 11.45
C VAL A 33 7.39 8.36 11.82
N ALA A 34 6.85 8.19 13.02
CA ALA A 34 5.70 8.98 13.50
C ALA A 34 6.03 10.47 13.63
N ALA A 35 7.22 10.80 14.11
CA ALA A 35 7.68 12.19 14.23
C ALA A 35 8.12 12.76 12.87
N GLY A 36 8.73 11.93 12.02
CA GLY A 36 9.16 12.31 10.67
C GLY A 36 7.99 12.63 9.74
N SER A 37 6.97 11.77 9.71
CA SER A 37 5.73 12.01 8.94
C SER A 37 4.95 13.23 9.44
N ALA A 38 4.85 13.42 10.77
CA ALA A 38 4.26 14.63 11.36
C ALA A 38 5.05 15.91 10.99
N CYS A 39 6.38 15.86 11.00
CA CYS A 39 7.20 17.00 10.58
C CYS A 39 7.06 17.29 9.09
N LEU A 40 7.07 16.28 8.22
CA LEU A 40 6.90 16.47 6.78
C LEU A 40 5.51 17.04 6.43
N SER A 41 4.45 16.49 7.03
CA SER A 41 3.09 17.02 6.87
C SER A 41 2.99 18.47 7.38
N ALA A 42 3.59 18.78 8.53
CA ALA A 42 3.67 20.16 9.03
C ALA A 42 4.44 21.10 8.09
N SER A 43 5.55 20.65 7.48
CA SER A 43 6.31 21.43 6.50
C SER A 43 5.49 21.79 5.28
N VAL A 44 4.71 20.84 4.77
CA VAL A 44 3.82 21.04 3.63
C VAL A 44 2.73 22.05 4.00
N VAL A 45 2.09 21.91 5.16
CA VAL A 45 1.07 22.86 5.64
C VAL A 45 1.64 24.26 5.83
N LEU A 46 2.81 24.40 6.49
CA LEU A 46 3.47 25.70 6.62
C LEU A 46 3.78 26.29 5.24
N PHE A 47 4.27 25.49 4.29
CA PHE A 47 4.69 25.97 2.97
C PHE A 47 3.53 26.61 2.21
N PHE A 48 2.34 26.03 2.35
CA PHE A 48 1.15 26.60 1.73
C PHE A 48 0.60 27.82 2.48
N LEU A 49 0.66 27.84 3.83
CA LEU A 49 0.30 29.02 4.62
C LEU A 49 1.15 30.24 4.26
N THR A 50 2.45 30.07 3.99
CA THR A 50 3.32 31.17 3.54
C THR A 50 2.96 31.72 2.16
N ASN A 51 2.24 30.95 1.34
CA ASN A 51 1.90 31.30 -0.03
C ASN A 51 0.44 31.72 -0.24
N ILE A 52 -0.45 31.57 0.76
CA ILE A 52 -1.87 31.92 0.68
C ILE A 52 -2.11 33.44 0.47
N GLU A 53 -1.33 34.31 1.11
CA GLU A 53 -1.51 35.77 1.00
C GLU A 53 -1.18 36.35 -0.38
N MET A 54 -0.50 35.59 -1.25
CA MET A 54 -0.16 36.06 -2.61
C MET A 54 -1.41 36.15 -3.51
N PHE A 55 -2.55 35.59 -3.08
CA PHE A 55 -3.82 35.61 -3.81
C PHE A 55 -4.78 36.73 -3.36
N GLU A 56 -4.57 37.35 -2.19
CA GLU A 56 -5.50 38.33 -1.61
C GLU A 56 -5.30 39.78 -2.14
N SER A 57 -4.21 40.07 -2.87
CA SER A 57 -3.74 41.45 -3.08
C SER A 57 -4.10 42.12 -4.42
N PHE A 58 -5.24 41.80 -5.05
CA PHE A 58 -5.77 42.54 -6.21
C PHE A 58 -6.96 43.44 -5.83
N LYS A 59 -6.72 44.44 -4.97
CA LYS A 59 -7.69 45.52 -4.69
C LYS A 59 -7.38 46.74 -5.57
N GLY A 60 -8.18 46.97 -6.61
CA GLY A 60 -8.17 48.19 -7.42
C GLY A 60 -8.91 49.36 -6.72
N PRO A 61 -8.56 50.62 -7.02
CA PRO A 61 -9.15 51.81 -6.40
C PRO A 61 -10.45 52.22 -7.11
N GLY A 62 -11.58 52.28 -6.40
CA GLY A 62 -12.86 52.73 -6.97
C GLY A 62 -14.05 52.01 -6.33
N GLY A 63 -14.39 52.41 -5.11
CA GLY A 63 -15.45 51.75 -4.33
C GLY A 63 -16.86 51.96 -4.90
N VAL A 64 -17.71 50.99 -4.53
CA VAL A 64 -19.18 51.03 -4.38
C VAL A 64 -19.99 50.15 -5.35
N GLU A 65 -19.58 49.89 -6.59
CA GLU A 65 -20.27 48.87 -7.44
C GLU A 65 -19.74 47.43 -7.27
N ALA A 66 -18.61 47.26 -6.57
CA ALA A 66 -17.93 45.98 -6.43
C ALA A 66 -18.61 44.98 -5.48
N ARG A 67 -19.53 45.37 -4.59
CA ARG A 67 -20.00 44.47 -3.51
C ARG A 67 -20.78 43.23 -3.95
N LEU A 68 -21.47 43.26 -5.10
CA LEU A 68 -22.18 42.09 -5.63
C LEU A 68 -21.30 41.23 -6.53
N ARG A 69 -20.39 41.85 -7.30
CA ARG A 69 -19.44 41.14 -8.18
C ARG A 69 -18.28 40.54 -7.40
N ASP A 70 -17.83 41.20 -6.33
CA ASP A 70 -16.87 40.67 -5.35
C ASP A 70 -17.47 39.54 -4.53
N LEU A 71 -18.78 39.51 -4.24
CA LEU A 71 -19.35 38.34 -3.56
C LEU A 71 -19.31 37.12 -4.47
N THR A 72 -19.68 37.26 -5.74
CA THR A 72 -19.59 36.15 -6.70
C THR A 72 -18.13 35.76 -6.96
N LYS A 73 -17.22 36.74 -7.08
CA LYS A 73 -15.78 36.50 -7.22
C LYS A 73 -15.18 35.82 -5.98
N GLN A 74 -15.49 36.31 -4.78
CA GLN A 74 -15.08 35.71 -3.51
C GLN A 74 -15.68 34.32 -3.34
N VAL A 75 -16.91 34.07 -3.79
CA VAL A 75 -17.51 32.73 -3.79
C VAL A 75 -16.79 31.80 -4.77
N THR A 76 -16.45 32.26 -5.98
CA THR A 76 -15.64 31.47 -6.91
C THR A 76 -14.21 31.29 -6.44
N GLU A 77 -13.59 32.29 -5.83
CA GLU A 77 -12.23 32.24 -5.29
C GLU A 77 -12.19 31.34 -4.05
N THR A 78 -13.18 31.39 -3.16
CA THR A 78 -13.30 30.45 -2.03
C THR A 78 -13.63 29.04 -2.47
N ALA A 79 -14.41 28.85 -3.54
CA ALA A 79 -14.62 27.55 -4.14
C ALA A 79 -13.32 26.99 -4.75
N GLU A 80 -12.56 27.83 -5.45
CA GLU A 80 -11.27 27.46 -6.03
C GLU A 80 -10.22 27.17 -4.95
N LEU A 81 -10.20 27.96 -3.86
CA LEU A 81 -9.35 27.73 -2.69
C LEU A 81 -9.73 26.43 -1.97
N THR A 82 -11.03 26.17 -1.81
CA THR A 82 -11.55 24.93 -1.23
C THR A 82 -11.18 23.73 -2.08
N GLN A 83 -11.27 23.86 -3.40
CA GLN A 83 -10.89 22.80 -4.33
C GLN A 83 -9.38 22.51 -4.31
N ARG A 84 -8.55 23.56 -4.22
CA ARG A 84 -7.09 23.40 -4.02
C ARG A 84 -6.77 22.76 -2.66
N LEU A 85 -7.43 23.19 -1.58
CA LEU A 85 -7.30 22.58 -0.25
C LEU A 85 -7.71 21.10 -0.25
N LYS A 86 -8.81 20.75 -0.92
CA LYS A 86 -9.22 19.35 -1.12
C LYS A 86 -8.15 18.55 -1.86
N GLY A 87 -7.59 19.11 -2.94
CA GLY A 87 -6.47 18.49 -3.67
C GLY A 87 -5.23 18.25 -2.81
N LEU A 88 -4.93 19.16 -1.88
CA LEU A 88 -3.82 19.01 -0.94
C LEU A 88 -4.07 17.93 0.11
N VAL A 89 -5.28 17.87 0.67
CA VAL A 89 -5.67 16.81 1.61
C VAL A 89 -5.57 15.45 0.92
N VAL A 90 -6.03 15.35 -0.32
CA VAL A 90 -5.91 14.16 -1.17
C VAL A 90 -4.45 13.76 -1.37
N SER A 91 -3.59 14.68 -1.80
CA SER A 91 -2.18 14.38 -2.05
C SER A 91 -1.43 13.96 -0.79
N ASN A 92 -1.71 14.62 0.34
CA ASN A 92 -1.10 14.27 1.62
C ASN A 92 -1.60 12.91 2.14
N ALA A 93 -2.88 12.60 1.95
CA ALA A 93 -3.46 11.30 2.30
C ALA A 93 -2.86 10.17 1.46
N GLU A 94 -2.70 10.39 0.15
CA GLU A 94 -2.05 9.43 -0.77
C GLU A 94 -0.61 9.16 -0.34
N LEU A 95 0.20 10.22 -0.17
CA LEU A 95 1.58 10.09 0.31
C LEU A 95 1.66 9.38 1.67
N SER A 96 0.77 9.71 2.60
CA SER A 96 0.74 9.06 3.92
C SER A 96 0.36 7.58 3.80
N ALA A 97 -0.63 7.24 2.97
CA ALA A 97 -1.05 5.87 2.72
C ALA A 97 0.08 5.04 2.10
N THR A 98 0.72 5.57 1.04
CA THR A 98 1.85 4.92 0.38
C THR A 98 3.02 4.73 1.33
N LEU A 99 3.40 5.78 2.08
CA LEU A 99 4.52 5.71 3.02
C LEU A 99 4.24 4.73 4.14
N LEU A 100 3.08 4.79 4.80
CA LEU A 100 2.73 3.88 5.90
C LEU A 100 2.63 2.42 5.44
N THR A 101 2.11 2.19 4.23
CA THR A 101 1.98 0.83 3.69
C THR A 101 3.35 0.26 3.27
N ARG A 102 4.23 1.09 2.70
CA ARG A 102 5.55 0.64 2.22
C ARG A 102 6.64 0.68 3.30
N SER A 103 6.56 1.58 4.29
CA SER A 103 7.54 1.69 5.37
C SER A 103 7.49 0.51 6.34
N GLY A 104 6.35 -0.20 6.41
CA GLY A 104 6.23 -1.45 7.15
C GLY A 104 7.24 -2.53 6.73
N TYR A 105 7.91 -2.38 5.58
CA TYR A 105 8.93 -3.30 5.08
C TYR A 105 10.39 -2.94 5.45
N MET A 106 10.68 -1.73 5.93
CA MET A 106 12.06 -1.17 5.85
C MET A 106 12.84 -1.02 7.16
N ALA A 107 12.24 -1.02 8.36
CA ALA A 107 13.06 -0.93 9.59
C ALA A 107 12.38 -1.40 10.89
N ASP A 108 11.07 -1.16 11.07
CA ASP A 108 10.31 -1.70 12.19
C ASP A 108 8.81 -1.69 11.81
N PRO A 109 8.16 -2.85 11.61
CA PRO A 109 6.79 -2.87 11.13
C PRO A 109 5.87 -2.23 12.18
N LEU A 110 5.22 -1.13 11.81
CA LEU A 110 4.18 -0.52 12.63
C LEU A 110 3.14 -1.60 12.99
N PRO A 111 2.73 -1.74 14.26
CA PRO A 111 1.70 -2.72 14.62
C PRO A 111 0.44 -2.54 13.77
N ARG A 112 -0.12 -3.65 13.28
CA ARG A 112 -1.27 -3.63 12.35
C ARG A 112 -2.47 -2.87 12.92
N GLU A 113 -2.70 -2.97 14.23
CA GLU A 113 -3.73 -2.21 14.94
C GLU A 113 -3.52 -0.69 14.82
N GLU A 114 -2.29 -0.22 15.06
CA GLU A 114 -1.94 1.19 14.96
C GLU A 114 -2.02 1.68 13.52
N LEU A 115 -1.65 0.83 12.55
CA LEU A 115 -1.77 1.12 11.13
C LEU A 115 -3.24 1.30 10.72
N LEU A 116 -4.11 0.37 11.11
CA LEU A 116 -5.55 0.46 10.87
C LEU A 116 -6.15 1.72 11.46
N ARG A 117 -5.83 2.02 12.73
CA ARG A 117 -6.29 3.22 13.42
C ARG A 117 -5.92 4.50 12.66
N ARG A 118 -4.69 4.58 12.13
CA ARG A 118 -4.22 5.73 11.33
C ARG A 118 -4.93 5.83 9.99
N MET A 119 -5.12 4.72 9.30
CA MET A 119 -5.81 4.71 8.00
C MET A 119 -7.28 5.08 8.13
N CYS A 120 -7.96 4.62 9.19
CA CYS A 120 -9.33 5.07 9.52
C CYS A 120 -9.39 6.58 9.80
N ALA A 121 -8.37 7.14 10.46
CA ALA A 121 -8.31 8.59 10.68
C ALA A 121 -8.11 9.37 9.36
N VAL A 122 -7.30 8.86 8.44
CA VAL A 122 -7.12 9.44 7.10
C VAL A 122 -8.45 9.39 6.31
N GLU A 123 -9.15 8.26 6.33
CA GLU A 123 -10.46 8.12 5.68
C GLU A 123 -11.50 9.10 6.26
N ALA A 124 -11.53 9.24 7.58
CA ALA A 124 -12.40 10.20 8.26
C ALA A 124 -12.08 11.66 7.87
N GLN A 125 -10.80 12.00 7.72
CA GLN A 125 -10.37 13.33 7.27
C GLN A 125 -10.76 13.61 5.81
N LEU A 126 -10.61 12.63 4.91
CA LEU A 126 -11.05 12.74 3.52
C LEU A 126 -12.57 12.92 3.43
N THR A 127 -13.31 12.17 4.25
CA THR A 127 -14.77 12.28 4.34
C THR A 127 -15.19 13.66 4.88
N ALA A 128 -14.55 14.14 5.94
CA ALA A 128 -14.81 15.46 6.52
C ALA A 128 -14.45 16.61 5.54
N ALA A 129 -13.44 16.41 4.68
CA ALA A 129 -13.11 17.32 3.60
C ALA A 129 -14.10 17.25 2.42
N GLY A 130 -15.13 16.40 2.49
CA GLY A 130 -16.13 16.23 1.45
C GLY A 130 -15.55 15.67 0.15
N ILE A 131 -14.59 14.76 0.26
CA ILE A 131 -14.09 13.93 -0.85
C ILE A 131 -15.08 12.79 -1.09
N SER A 132 -15.33 12.48 -2.36
CA SER A 132 -16.25 11.41 -2.73
C SER A 132 -15.71 10.03 -2.32
N ARG A 133 -16.59 9.08 -2.00
CA ARG A 133 -16.17 7.71 -1.67
C ARG A 133 -15.31 7.07 -2.77
N SER A 134 -15.64 7.33 -4.04
CA SER A 134 -14.86 6.81 -5.17
C SER A 134 -13.44 7.39 -5.23
N ASP A 135 -13.25 8.66 -4.87
CA ASP A 135 -11.93 9.27 -4.87
C ASP A 135 -11.12 8.87 -3.63
N THR A 136 -11.77 8.75 -2.46
CA THR A 136 -11.16 8.17 -1.26
C THR A 136 -10.59 6.78 -1.54
N LEU A 137 -11.33 5.92 -2.25
CA LEU A 137 -10.85 4.58 -2.63
C LEU A 137 -9.63 4.61 -3.55
N LYS A 138 -9.52 5.60 -4.44
CA LYS A 138 -8.32 5.78 -5.30
C LYS A 138 -7.13 6.23 -4.48
N VAL A 139 -7.32 7.18 -3.58
CA VAL A 139 -6.28 7.70 -2.67
C VAL A 139 -5.76 6.60 -1.75
N MET A 140 -6.64 5.70 -1.32
CA MET A 140 -6.31 4.59 -0.44
C MET A 140 -5.98 3.29 -1.20
N ALA A 141 -5.76 3.34 -2.53
CA ALA A 141 -5.50 2.15 -3.33
C ALA A 141 -4.30 1.35 -2.81
N ASP A 142 -3.17 2.00 -2.56
CA ASP A 142 -1.97 1.37 -2.02
C ASP A 142 -2.23 0.67 -0.67
N TRP A 143 -3.03 1.30 0.19
CA TRP A 143 -3.44 0.69 1.46
C TRP A 143 -4.24 -0.58 1.24
N HIS A 144 -5.26 -0.53 0.38
CA HIS A 144 -6.08 -1.69 0.08
C HIS A 144 -5.28 -2.83 -0.56
N ASP A 145 -4.33 -2.49 -1.43
CA ASP A 145 -3.42 -3.46 -2.04
C ASP A 145 -2.49 -4.11 -1.02
N GLY A 146 -1.97 -3.32 -0.08
CA GLY A 146 -1.17 -3.79 1.04
C GLY A 146 -1.96 -4.73 1.96
N VAL A 147 -3.20 -4.39 2.29
CA VAL A 147 -4.07 -5.25 3.11
C VAL A 147 -4.33 -6.59 2.43
N VAL A 148 -4.67 -6.60 1.15
CA VAL A 148 -4.91 -7.85 0.41
C VAL A 148 -3.65 -8.71 0.35
N LEU A 149 -2.50 -8.11 0.09
CA LEU A 149 -1.22 -8.83 0.10
C LEU A 149 -0.93 -9.48 1.46
N GLN A 150 -1.19 -8.76 2.56
CA GLN A 150 -1.01 -9.29 3.91
C GLN A 150 -1.99 -10.42 4.22
N LEU A 151 -3.26 -10.28 3.83
CA LEU A 151 -4.27 -11.34 3.99
C LEU A 151 -3.92 -12.61 3.20
N LEU A 152 -3.29 -12.45 2.03
CA LEU A 152 -2.83 -13.57 1.21
C LEU A 152 -1.50 -14.17 1.68
N SER A 153 -0.71 -13.45 2.47
CA SER A 153 0.65 -13.85 2.88
C SER A 153 0.72 -15.26 3.50
N PRO A 154 -0.17 -15.67 4.43
CA PRO A 154 -0.13 -17.01 4.99
C PRO A 154 -0.35 -18.11 3.93
N ALA A 155 -1.30 -17.89 3.02
CA ALA A 155 -1.54 -18.81 1.92
C ALA A 155 -0.34 -18.90 0.96
N TYR A 156 0.27 -17.75 0.64
CA TYR A 156 1.50 -17.67 -0.14
C TYR A 156 2.62 -18.50 0.50
N ARG A 157 2.85 -18.35 1.81
CA ARG A 157 3.87 -19.10 2.55
C ARG A 157 3.61 -20.59 2.53
N ALA A 158 2.39 -21.01 2.85
CA ALA A 158 2.03 -22.43 2.87
C ALA A 158 2.25 -23.10 1.51
N VAL A 159 1.86 -22.43 0.41
CA VAL A 159 2.12 -22.91 -0.95
C VAL A 159 3.61 -22.93 -1.26
N TYR A 160 4.33 -21.85 -0.96
CA TYR A 160 5.76 -21.75 -1.21
C TYR A 160 6.57 -22.83 -0.47
N ASP A 161 6.28 -23.04 0.81
CA ASP A 161 6.95 -24.06 1.63
C ASP A 161 6.69 -25.46 1.09
N CYS A 162 5.46 -25.76 0.66
CA CYS A 162 5.12 -27.03 0.02
C CYS A 162 5.93 -27.24 -1.28
N ILE A 163 6.00 -26.23 -2.16
CA ILE A 163 6.78 -26.32 -3.39
C ILE A 163 8.27 -26.49 -3.08
N LYS A 164 8.81 -25.76 -2.10
CA LYS A 164 10.22 -25.85 -1.71
C LYS A 164 10.58 -27.24 -1.18
N GLN A 165 9.74 -27.81 -0.31
CA GLN A 165 9.92 -29.17 0.20
C GLN A 165 9.90 -30.20 -0.94
N ARG A 166 8.96 -30.04 -1.87
CA ARG A 166 8.84 -30.89 -3.06
C ARG A 166 10.08 -30.79 -3.97
N GLN A 167 10.61 -29.59 -4.19
CA GLN A 167 11.86 -29.39 -4.94
C GLN A 167 13.06 -30.06 -4.27
N GLN A 168 13.18 -29.94 -2.95
CA GLN A 168 14.23 -30.63 -2.18
C GLN A 168 14.12 -32.15 -2.32
N TRP A 169 12.90 -32.69 -2.21
CA TRP A 169 12.64 -34.11 -2.40
C TRP A 169 13.01 -34.57 -3.82
N MET A 170 12.59 -33.83 -4.86
CA MET A 170 12.94 -34.15 -6.24
C MET A 170 14.44 -34.18 -6.47
N SER A 171 15.18 -33.23 -5.88
CA SER A 171 16.65 -33.20 -5.94
C SER A 171 17.25 -34.48 -5.34
N GLN A 172 16.74 -34.93 -4.19
CA GLN A 172 17.20 -36.18 -3.57
C GLN A 172 16.90 -37.40 -4.43
N GLN A 173 15.71 -37.48 -5.03
CA GLN A 173 15.37 -38.58 -5.95
C GLN A 173 16.29 -38.57 -7.18
N TRP A 174 16.57 -37.40 -7.72
CA TRP A 174 17.47 -37.23 -8.86
C TRP A 174 18.88 -37.72 -8.56
N ASP A 175 19.41 -37.41 -7.37
CA ASP A 175 20.73 -37.84 -6.93
C ASP A 175 20.83 -39.35 -6.71
N ASN A 176 19.71 -40.01 -6.38
CA ASN A 176 19.62 -41.46 -6.19
C ASN A 176 19.55 -42.25 -7.51
N LEU A 177 19.34 -41.58 -8.66
CA LEU A 177 19.34 -42.26 -9.95
C LEU A 177 20.71 -42.86 -10.25
N LYS A 178 20.72 -44.12 -10.69
CA LYS A 178 21.95 -44.81 -11.11
C LYS A 178 22.63 -44.03 -12.24
N LYS A 179 23.94 -43.78 -12.09
CA LYS A 179 24.76 -43.09 -13.10
C LYS A 179 25.53 -44.11 -13.95
N PRO A 180 25.67 -43.88 -15.28
CA PRO A 180 25.05 -42.82 -16.07
C PRO A 180 23.52 -42.99 -16.17
N ILE A 181 22.79 -41.87 -16.22
CA ILE A 181 21.33 -41.88 -16.29
C ILE A 181 20.88 -42.35 -17.67
N GLU A 182 20.18 -43.47 -17.73
CA GLU A 182 19.50 -43.92 -18.95
C GLU A 182 18.25 -43.06 -19.20
N GLN A 183 18.16 -42.41 -20.36
CA GLN A 183 17.04 -41.51 -20.70
C GLN A 183 15.69 -42.24 -20.80
N SER A 184 15.71 -43.56 -21.04
CA SER A 184 14.52 -44.42 -21.06
C SER A 184 14.09 -44.89 -19.67
N ASN A 185 14.83 -44.55 -18.61
CA ASN A 185 14.44 -44.94 -17.25
C ASN A 185 13.09 -44.27 -16.89
N PRO A 186 12.04 -45.04 -16.56
CA PRO A 186 10.72 -44.50 -16.27
C PRO A 186 10.71 -43.54 -15.07
N GLU A 187 11.62 -43.73 -14.10
CA GLU A 187 11.78 -42.84 -12.96
C GLU A 187 12.38 -41.50 -13.36
N TYR A 188 13.37 -41.51 -14.26
CA TYR A 188 13.95 -40.29 -14.83
C TYR A 188 12.92 -39.49 -15.62
N VAL A 189 12.16 -40.14 -16.50
CA VAL A 189 11.10 -39.49 -17.30
C VAL A 189 10.04 -38.89 -16.39
N ARG A 190 9.65 -39.61 -15.33
CA ARG A 190 8.70 -39.12 -14.33
C ARG A 190 9.22 -37.87 -13.60
N LEU A 191 10.47 -37.89 -13.12
CA LEU A 191 11.07 -36.74 -12.41
C LEU A 191 11.25 -35.54 -13.34
N LEU A 192 11.58 -35.76 -14.61
CA LEU A 192 11.68 -34.70 -15.61
C LEU A 192 10.33 -34.03 -15.86
N ALA A 193 9.27 -34.80 -16.08
CA ALA A 193 7.91 -34.27 -16.25
C ALA A 193 7.43 -33.48 -15.03
N LEU A 194 7.78 -33.96 -13.83
CA LEU A 194 7.46 -33.30 -12.57
C LEU A 194 8.18 -31.96 -12.43
N ARG A 195 9.47 -31.93 -12.78
CA ARG A 195 10.29 -30.71 -12.76
C ARG A 195 9.73 -29.65 -13.71
N GLU A 196 9.38 -30.04 -14.93
CA GLU A 196 8.79 -29.11 -15.91
C GLU A 196 7.45 -28.54 -15.44
N ALA A 197 6.60 -29.38 -14.84
CA ALA A 197 5.33 -28.93 -14.29
C ALA A 197 5.53 -27.93 -13.14
N ASP A 198 6.48 -28.19 -12.25
CA ASP A 198 6.79 -27.30 -11.13
C ASP A 198 7.44 -25.98 -11.59
N THR A 199 8.31 -26.01 -12.60
CA THR A 199 8.90 -24.79 -13.20
C THR A 199 7.81 -23.91 -13.81
N ARG A 200 6.89 -24.48 -14.60
CA ARG A 200 5.75 -23.74 -15.16
C ARG A 200 4.87 -23.16 -14.06
N GLY A 201 4.57 -23.94 -13.02
CA GLY A 201 3.80 -23.45 -11.87
C GLY A 201 4.46 -22.28 -11.14
N HIS A 202 5.80 -22.32 -10.99
CA HIS A 202 6.57 -21.23 -10.40
C HIS A 202 6.57 -19.96 -11.27
N GLU A 203 6.67 -20.10 -12.59
CA GLU A 203 6.62 -18.98 -13.52
C GLU A 203 5.26 -18.31 -13.53
N ASP A 204 4.18 -19.10 -13.61
CA ASP A 204 2.81 -18.60 -13.47
C ASP A 204 2.62 -17.87 -12.14
N PHE A 205 3.20 -18.43 -11.07
CA PHE A 205 3.12 -17.85 -9.73
C PHE A 205 3.81 -16.49 -9.61
N ARG A 206 5.03 -16.41 -10.14
CA ARG A 206 5.80 -15.18 -10.21
C ARG A 206 5.12 -14.13 -11.08
N ASN A 207 4.63 -14.50 -12.26
CA ASN A 207 3.98 -13.56 -13.19
C ASN A 207 2.72 -12.93 -12.57
N ALA A 208 1.89 -13.72 -11.87
CA ALA A 208 0.72 -13.17 -11.17
C ALA A 208 1.09 -12.28 -9.98
N TYR A 209 2.22 -12.57 -9.32
CA TYR A 209 2.75 -11.69 -8.28
C TYR A 209 3.22 -10.36 -8.88
N GLU A 210 3.93 -10.37 -10.00
CA GLU A 210 4.47 -9.16 -10.65
C GLU A 210 3.38 -8.28 -11.29
N ASN A 211 2.32 -8.88 -11.85
CA ASN A 211 1.25 -8.15 -12.55
C ASN A 211 0.28 -7.36 -11.64
N GLY A 212 0.39 -7.47 -10.31
CA GLY A 212 -0.39 -6.68 -9.36
C GLY A 212 -1.88 -7.02 -9.24
N ASP A 213 -2.43 -7.91 -10.08
CA ASP A 213 -3.84 -8.30 -10.01
C ASP A 213 -4.09 -9.31 -8.87
N HIS A 214 -4.69 -8.82 -7.78
CA HIS A 214 -5.00 -9.65 -6.62
C HIS A 214 -6.05 -10.73 -6.87
N HIS A 215 -6.99 -10.54 -7.81
CA HIS A 215 -7.95 -11.60 -8.17
C HIS A 215 -7.24 -12.73 -8.90
N ALA A 216 -6.32 -12.40 -9.81
CA ALA A 216 -5.47 -13.38 -10.46
C ALA A 216 -4.61 -14.15 -9.44
N ARG A 217 -4.07 -13.47 -8.42
CA ARG A 217 -3.31 -14.11 -7.33
C ARG A 217 -4.14 -15.13 -6.54
N VAL A 218 -5.37 -14.77 -6.17
CA VAL A 218 -6.31 -15.71 -5.49
C VAL A 218 -6.58 -16.94 -6.36
N ALA A 219 -6.93 -16.74 -7.62
CA ALA A 219 -7.25 -17.83 -8.55
C ALA A 219 -6.05 -18.78 -8.76
N LEU A 220 -4.86 -18.21 -8.84
CA LEU A 220 -3.61 -18.94 -8.96
C LEU A 220 -3.30 -19.77 -7.71
N ILE A 221 -3.41 -19.21 -6.49
CA ILE A 221 -3.22 -19.97 -5.26
C ILE A 221 -4.17 -21.18 -5.25
N LYS A 222 -5.46 -20.98 -5.57
CA LYS A 222 -6.44 -22.07 -5.66
C LYS A 222 -6.01 -23.15 -6.67
N ARG A 223 -5.52 -22.74 -7.84
CA ARG A 223 -5.01 -23.66 -8.87
C ARG A 223 -3.81 -24.46 -8.38
N VAL A 224 -2.83 -23.79 -7.76
CA VAL A 224 -1.61 -24.44 -7.26
C VAL A 224 -1.95 -25.41 -6.12
N VAL A 225 -2.83 -25.02 -5.18
CA VAL A 225 -3.30 -25.91 -4.11
C VAL A 225 -4.02 -27.13 -4.67
N SER A 226 -4.87 -26.95 -5.68
CA SER A 226 -5.55 -28.06 -6.34
C SER A 226 -4.55 -29.02 -7.00
N TYR A 227 -3.54 -28.49 -7.69
CA TYR A 227 -2.47 -29.29 -8.29
C TYR A 227 -1.66 -30.05 -7.22
N LEU A 228 -1.21 -29.37 -6.17
CA LEU A 228 -0.44 -29.97 -5.08
C LEU A 228 -1.23 -31.04 -4.33
N THR A 229 -2.54 -30.85 -4.17
CA THR A 229 -3.43 -31.82 -3.49
C THR A 229 -3.78 -33.03 -4.38
N ALA A 230 -3.93 -32.83 -5.70
CA ALA A 230 -4.20 -33.91 -6.64
C ALA A 230 -2.99 -34.84 -6.84
N ASP A 231 -1.79 -34.31 -6.63
CA ASP A 231 -0.56 -35.05 -6.78
C ASP A 231 -0.32 -36.00 -5.58
N LYS A 232 -0.58 -37.29 -5.81
CA LYS A 232 -0.44 -38.38 -4.82
C LYS A 232 1.01 -38.77 -4.51
N LEU A 233 1.98 -37.88 -4.75
CA LEU A 233 3.38 -38.05 -4.35
C LEU A 233 3.58 -38.09 -2.82
N GLY A 234 2.56 -37.69 -2.07
CA GLY A 234 2.26 -38.28 -0.76
C GLY A 234 3.09 -37.84 0.43
N ARG A 235 3.78 -36.68 0.42
CA ARG A 235 4.68 -36.34 1.55
C ARG A 235 4.67 -34.91 2.10
N SER A 236 3.91 -33.98 1.55
CA SER A 236 3.35 -32.85 2.31
C SER A 236 2.19 -32.25 1.55
N PHE A 237 1.04 -32.15 2.22
CA PHE A 237 -0.08 -31.40 1.69
C PHE A 237 0.03 -29.99 2.23
N PRO A 238 -0.28 -28.97 1.41
CA PRO A 238 -0.44 -27.64 1.94
C PRO A 238 -1.52 -27.68 3.05
N ASP A 239 -1.38 -26.85 4.08
CA ASP A 239 -2.46 -26.66 5.08
C ASP A 239 -3.66 -26.01 4.37
N THR A 240 -4.53 -26.85 3.83
CA THR A 240 -5.68 -26.39 3.04
C THR A 240 -6.63 -25.57 3.89
N ALA A 241 -6.75 -25.86 5.19
CA ALA A 241 -7.62 -25.10 6.08
C ALA A 241 -7.11 -23.67 6.29
N GLY A 242 -5.83 -23.49 6.60
CA GLY A 242 -5.22 -22.16 6.74
C GLY A 242 -5.21 -21.37 5.43
N ILE A 243 -5.01 -22.04 4.29
CA ILE A 243 -5.09 -21.41 2.97
C ILE A 243 -6.52 -20.97 2.66
N ASP A 244 -7.52 -21.84 2.85
CA ASP A 244 -8.92 -21.52 2.57
C ASP A 244 -9.41 -20.37 3.45
N GLU A 245 -8.99 -20.32 4.72
CA GLU A 245 -9.29 -19.19 5.61
C GLU A 245 -8.68 -17.88 5.08
N SER A 246 -7.39 -17.90 4.72
CA SER A 246 -6.70 -16.71 4.18
C SER A 246 -7.35 -16.21 2.87
N LEU A 247 -7.67 -17.14 1.95
CA LEU A 247 -8.33 -16.84 0.69
C LEU A 247 -9.73 -16.25 0.92
N LYS A 248 -10.51 -16.83 1.83
CA LYS A 248 -11.84 -16.33 2.20
C LYS A 248 -11.78 -14.87 2.68
N HIS A 249 -10.82 -14.54 3.54
CA HIS A 249 -10.65 -13.18 4.05
C HIS A 249 -10.22 -12.21 2.93
N ALA A 250 -9.29 -12.61 2.08
CA ALA A 250 -8.83 -11.80 0.95
C ALA A 250 -9.94 -11.55 -0.08
N GLU A 251 -10.71 -12.59 -0.45
CA GLU A 251 -11.82 -12.48 -1.40
C GLU A 251 -12.93 -11.55 -0.88
N TYR A 252 -13.27 -11.67 0.40
CA TYR A 252 -14.24 -10.77 1.01
C TYR A 252 -13.74 -9.33 1.05
N TYR A 253 -12.47 -9.11 1.38
CA TYR A 253 -11.89 -7.77 1.40
C TYR A 253 -11.83 -7.15 -0.01
N LEU A 254 -11.49 -7.93 -1.03
CA LEU A 254 -11.50 -7.48 -2.43
C LEU A 254 -12.90 -7.02 -2.87
N ALA A 255 -13.94 -7.75 -2.47
CA ALA A 255 -15.32 -7.44 -2.83
C ALA A 255 -15.90 -6.25 -2.04
N ASN A 256 -15.59 -6.12 -0.75
CA ASN A 256 -16.28 -5.21 0.15
C ASN A 256 -15.42 -4.03 0.64
N ARG A 257 -14.09 -4.12 0.51
CA ARG A 257 -13.10 -3.21 1.11
C ARG A 257 -13.25 -3.09 2.63
N THR A 258 -13.73 -4.16 3.26
CA THR A 258 -13.92 -4.29 4.71
C THR A 258 -13.43 -5.65 5.18
N PHE A 259 -13.07 -5.75 6.46
CA PHE A 259 -12.60 -7.01 7.05
C PHE A 259 -13.78 -7.88 7.46
N ILE A 260 -13.68 -9.21 7.23
CA ILE A 260 -14.54 -10.19 7.90
C ILE A 260 -14.28 -10.15 9.41
N SER A 261 -13.00 -10.08 9.78
CA SER A 261 -12.52 -9.98 11.16
C SER A 261 -11.23 -9.17 11.16
N GLU A 262 -11.27 -7.98 11.76
CA GLU A 262 -10.09 -7.14 11.97
C GLU A 262 -9.08 -7.87 12.85
N VAL A 263 -9.56 -8.58 13.87
CA VAL A 263 -8.74 -9.38 14.80
C VAL A 263 -7.93 -10.43 14.06
N HIS A 264 -8.53 -11.10 13.05
CA HIS A 264 -7.80 -12.07 12.23
C HIS A 264 -6.64 -11.40 11.48
N TRP A 265 -6.89 -10.25 10.83
CA TRP A 265 -5.83 -9.54 10.10
C TRP A 265 -4.75 -8.96 11.04
N ILE A 266 -5.13 -8.45 12.22
CA ILE A 266 -4.20 -7.90 13.21
C ILE A 266 -3.28 -8.99 13.78
N ASN A 267 -3.82 -10.17 14.07
CA ASN A 267 -3.08 -11.26 14.74
C ASN A 267 -2.24 -12.14 13.81
N GLN A 268 -2.40 -11.99 12.48
CA GLN A 268 -1.55 -12.69 11.53
C GLN A 268 -0.09 -12.25 11.72
N GLN A 269 0.80 -13.21 11.98
CA GLN A 269 2.22 -12.94 12.12
C GLN A 269 2.79 -12.37 10.80
N PRO A 270 3.66 -11.35 10.87
CA PRO A 270 4.27 -10.73 9.70
C PRO A 270 5.12 -11.67 8.89
#